data_AF-A0A538CIT9-F1
#
_entry.id   AF-A0A538CIT9-F1
#
_cell.length_a   1.000
_cell.length_b   1.000
_cell.length_c   1.000
_cell.angle_alpha   90.00
_cell.angle_beta   90.00
_cell.angle_gamma   90.00
#
_symmetry.space_group_name_H-M   'P 1'
#
loop_
_entity.id
_entity.type
_entity.pdbx_description
1 polymer ?
#
loop_
_entity_poly.entity_id
_entity_poly.type
_entity_poly.pdbx_seq_one_letter_code
_entity_poly.pdbx_strand_id
1 'polypeptide(L)'
;YTPTGAVLDRQLTRVCPAPATVDPNPGLACGDGAVNTIQPAYQPFKGSPQLPPQGGTTIGDVLTDHQVSWAWYSGGWSNADGDVGAAGWTNGTAPGVCADPNSAPNPVWPYCPNKVFQFHHQPFNYYSNYAPGTPGRSHLRDEQEFVQAVNSSSSQCNLDSVSFVKPIGLENEHPGYTSESRGSDHLVQLLQSIQGSA
;
A
#
# COMPACT_ATOMS: atom_id res chain seq x y z
N TYR A 1 -10.22 -29.85 -2.56
CA TYR A 1 -11.52 -29.27 -2.97
C TYR A 1 -11.65 -29.45 -4.46
N THR A 2 -12.74 -30.06 -4.93
CA THR A 2 -13.03 -30.21 -6.36
C THR A 2 -14.31 -29.44 -6.63
N PRO A 3 -14.27 -28.30 -7.33
CA PRO A 3 -15.46 -27.50 -7.56
C PRO A 3 -16.45 -28.29 -8.43
N THR A 4 -17.71 -28.32 -8.04
CA THR A 4 -18.80 -29.00 -8.76
C THR A 4 -19.37 -28.18 -9.92
N GLY A 5 -18.78 -27.02 -10.23
CA GLY A 5 -19.21 -26.10 -11.28
C GLY A 5 -18.12 -25.09 -11.66
N ALA A 6 -18.41 -24.24 -12.64
CA ALA A 6 -17.49 -23.19 -13.07
C ALA A 6 -17.19 -22.23 -11.92
N VAL A 7 -15.92 -22.16 -11.51
CA VAL A 7 -15.45 -21.19 -10.52
C VAL A 7 -15.28 -19.85 -11.24
N LEU A 8 -16.02 -18.84 -10.80
CA LEU A 8 -15.88 -17.48 -11.30
C LEU A 8 -15.06 -16.68 -10.31
N ASP A 9 -14.08 -15.93 -10.80
CA ASP A 9 -13.38 -14.92 -10.00
C ASP A 9 -14.29 -13.68 -9.87
N ARG A 10 -15.20 -13.74 -8.90
CA ARG A 10 -16.23 -12.73 -8.62
C ARG A 10 -16.42 -12.58 -7.12
N GLN A 11 -17.19 -11.59 -6.71
CA GLN A 11 -17.51 -11.34 -5.32
C GLN A 11 -18.15 -12.57 -4.66
N LEU A 12 -17.50 -13.10 -3.63
CA LEU A 12 -17.94 -14.29 -2.88
C LEU A 12 -18.83 -13.97 -1.68
N THR A 13 -19.03 -12.67 -1.41
CA THR A 13 -19.84 -12.17 -0.29
C THR A 13 -21.04 -11.38 -0.77
N ARG A 14 -22.10 -11.38 0.03
CA ARG A 14 -23.32 -10.63 -0.25
C ARG A 14 -24.03 -10.20 1.04
N VAL A 15 -25.00 -9.31 0.90
CA VAL A 15 -25.92 -8.94 1.98
C VAL A 15 -26.67 -10.19 2.49
N CYS A 16 -26.78 -10.32 3.81
CA CYS A 16 -27.59 -11.36 4.44
C CYS A 16 -29.05 -11.29 3.97
N PRO A 17 -29.67 -12.44 3.64
CA PRO A 17 -31.12 -12.49 3.47
C PRO A 17 -31.81 -11.91 4.70
N ALA A 18 -32.93 -11.24 4.50
CA ALA A 18 -33.76 -10.81 5.62
C ALA A 18 -34.15 -12.02 6.48
N PRO A 19 -34.28 -11.87 7.82
CA PRO A 19 -34.72 -12.94 8.68
C PRO A 19 -36.01 -13.57 8.14
N ALA A 20 -36.06 -14.91 8.07
CA ALA A 20 -37.18 -15.73 7.54
C ALA A 20 -37.36 -15.81 6.02
N THR A 21 -36.39 -15.34 5.21
CA THR A 21 -36.38 -15.62 3.76
C THR A 21 -35.49 -16.82 3.43
N VAL A 22 -35.96 -17.69 2.52
CA VAL A 22 -35.12 -18.77 1.96
C VAL A 22 -34.02 -18.10 1.15
N ASP A 23 -32.77 -18.46 1.43
CA ASP A 23 -31.61 -18.00 0.68
C ASP A 23 -31.79 -18.30 -0.83
N PRO A 24 -31.90 -17.28 -1.70
CA PRO A 24 -32.08 -17.49 -3.14
C PRO A 24 -30.81 -17.99 -3.84
N ASN A 25 -29.64 -17.92 -3.18
CA ASN A 25 -28.36 -18.45 -3.70
C ASN A 25 -27.61 -19.21 -2.58
N PRO A 26 -28.07 -20.43 -2.22
CA PRO A 26 -27.38 -21.23 -1.21
C PRO A 26 -25.94 -21.52 -1.64
N GLY A 27 -24.98 -21.27 -0.74
CA GLY A 27 -23.54 -21.50 -0.99
C GLY A 27 -22.65 -20.25 -1.04
N LEU A 28 -23.23 -19.04 -0.91
CA LEU A 28 -22.46 -17.80 -0.74
C LEU A 28 -22.36 -17.42 0.74
N ALA A 29 -21.19 -16.92 1.16
CA ALA A 29 -21.04 -16.35 2.49
C ALA A 29 -21.83 -15.02 2.55
N CYS A 30 -22.69 -14.86 3.56
CA CYS A 30 -23.43 -13.63 3.75
C CYS A 30 -22.97 -12.88 5.00
N GLY A 31 -22.96 -11.55 4.93
CA GLY A 31 -22.50 -10.67 5.99
C GLY A 31 -21.40 -9.72 5.52
N ASP A 32 -20.82 -8.98 6.45
CA ASP A 32 -19.76 -8.00 6.20
C ASP A 32 -18.40 -8.72 6.08
N GLY A 33 -18.22 -9.44 4.98
CA GLY A 33 -17.00 -10.16 4.66
C GLY A 33 -16.30 -9.59 3.43
N ALA A 34 -14.98 -9.50 3.50
CA ALA A 34 -14.11 -9.31 2.34
C ALA A 34 -13.31 -10.58 2.10
N VAL A 35 -13.38 -11.11 0.87
CA VAL A 35 -12.63 -12.29 0.41
C VAL A 35 -11.94 -11.89 -0.89
N ASN A 36 -10.71 -12.38 -1.11
CA ASN A 36 -9.79 -11.94 -2.18
C ASN A 36 -9.30 -10.50 -2.02
N THR A 37 -8.60 -10.01 -3.05
CA THR A 37 -8.05 -8.66 -3.11
C THR A 37 -9.14 -7.60 -2.98
N ILE A 38 -9.06 -6.82 -1.91
CA ILE A 38 -9.92 -5.68 -1.63
C ILE A 38 -9.08 -4.40 -1.58
N GLN A 39 -9.62 -3.27 -2.01
CA GLN A 39 -8.86 -2.01 -2.10
C GLN A 39 -9.05 -1.16 -0.83
N PRO A 40 -8.06 -0.31 -0.46
CA PRO A 40 -8.24 0.64 0.63
C PRO A 40 -9.30 1.70 0.27
N ALA A 41 -9.97 2.25 1.28
CA ALA A 41 -10.95 3.33 1.10
C ALA A 41 -10.32 4.67 0.76
N TYR A 42 -9.10 4.91 1.22
CA TYR A 42 -8.43 6.19 1.10
C TYR A 42 -7.42 6.20 -0.05
N GLN A 43 -7.19 7.37 -0.65
CA GLN A 43 -6.06 7.56 -1.57
C GLN A 43 -4.75 7.10 -0.89
N PRO A 44 -3.79 6.46 -1.57
CA PRO A 44 -3.92 5.85 -2.90
C PRO A 44 -4.77 4.57 -2.89
N PHE A 45 -5.72 4.50 -3.83
CA PHE A 45 -6.51 3.28 -4.11
C PHE A 45 -6.72 3.11 -5.62
N LYS A 46 -7.13 1.91 -6.04
CA LYS A 46 -7.52 1.67 -7.44
C LYS A 46 -8.68 0.70 -7.57
N GLY A 47 -9.78 1.21 -8.14
CA GLY A 47 -10.95 0.39 -8.49
C GLY A 47 -11.86 0.13 -7.30
N SER A 48 -12.70 -0.89 -7.44
CA SER A 48 -13.73 -1.27 -6.47
C SER A 48 -13.87 -2.80 -6.41
N PRO A 49 -14.39 -3.38 -5.31
CA PRO A 49 -14.85 -2.71 -4.10
C PRO A 49 -13.69 -2.20 -3.22
N GLN A 50 -14.00 -1.21 -2.39
CA GLN A 50 -13.12 -0.73 -1.33
C GLN A 50 -13.65 -1.23 0.01
N LEU A 51 -12.75 -1.63 0.90
CA LEU A 51 -13.13 -1.99 2.26
C LEU A 51 -13.54 -0.71 3.01
N PRO A 52 -14.64 -0.71 3.78
CA PRO A 52 -14.93 0.40 4.69
C PRO A 52 -13.73 0.71 5.58
N PRO A 53 -13.48 1.97 5.97
CA PRO A 53 -12.40 2.29 6.89
C PRO A 53 -12.49 1.48 8.18
N GLN A 54 -11.39 0.83 8.54
CA GLN A 54 -11.26 0.04 9.75
C GLN A 54 -10.96 0.97 10.93
N GLY A 55 -11.60 0.72 12.08
CA GLY A 55 -11.42 1.50 13.31
C GLY A 55 -10.65 0.77 14.42
N GLY A 56 -10.14 -0.42 14.14
CA GLY A 56 -9.35 -1.20 15.11
C GLY A 56 -7.98 -0.57 15.36
N THR A 57 -7.44 -0.77 16.56
CA THR A 57 -6.08 -0.34 16.91
C THR A 57 -5.05 -1.13 16.10
N THR A 58 -4.14 -0.41 15.45
CA THR A 58 -3.00 -0.97 14.71
C THR A 58 -1.73 -0.92 15.56
N ILE A 59 -0.68 -1.63 15.13
CA ILE A 59 0.65 -1.49 15.74
C ILE A 59 1.19 -0.07 15.61
N GLY A 60 0.83 0.65 14.54
CA GLY A 60 1.26 2.03 14.34
C GLY A 60 0.66 2.97 15.38
N ASP A 61 -0.61 2.79 15.73
CA ASP A 61 -1.25 3.56 16.82
C ASP A 61 -0.51 3.34 18.14
N VAL A 62 -0.21 2.07 18.47
CA VAL A 62 0.50 1.71 19.70
C VAL A 62 1.92 2.30 19.72
N LEU A 63 2.65 2.29 18.60
CA LEU A 63 3.98 2.90 18.50
C LEU A 63 3.91 4.42 18.70
N THR A 64 2.94 5.08 18.07
CA THR A 64 2.71 6.53 18.22
C THR A 64 2.38 6.90 19.67
N ASP A 65 1.47 6.16 20.33
CA ASP A 65 1.09 6.41 21.73
C ASP A 65 2.27 6.27 22.70
N HIS A 66 3.22 5.40 22.38
CA HIS A 66 4.46 5.19 23.14
C HIS A 66 5.64 6.05 22.66
N GLN A 67 5.40 7.01 21.77
CA GLN A 67 6.43 7.92 21.24
C GLN A 67 7.62 7.19 20.59
N VAL A 68 7.38 6.02 20.01
CA VAL A 68 8.38 5.26 19.25
C VAL A 68 8.34 5.75 17.80
N SER A 69 9.47 6.20 17.26
CA SER A 69 9.55 6.62 15.86
C SER A 69 9.31 5.43 14.93
N TRP A 70 8.39 5.58 13.98
CA TRP A 70 8.05 4.52 13.04
C TRP A 70 7.50 5.08 11.73
N ALA A 71 7.65 4.32 10.64
CA ALA A 71 6.99 4.62 9.38
C ALA A 71 6.81 3.38 8.50
N TRP A 72 5.83 3.46 7.61
CA TRP A 72 5.62 2.56 6.49
C TRP A 72 6.15 3.22 5.22
N TYR A 73 7.18 2.64 4.64
CA TYR A 73 7.86 3.11 3.45
C TYR A 73 7.47 2.23 2.25
N SER A 74 6.72 2.79 1.30
CA SER A 74 6.30 2.07 0.10
C SER A 74 6.94 2.65 -1.15
N GLY A 75 7.48 1.79 -2.01
CA GLY A 75 7.96 2.20 -3.33
C GLY A 75 6.84 2.82 -4.16
N GLY A 76 7.05 4.05 -4.63
CA GLY A 76 6.10 4.79 -5.46
C GLY A 76 4.89 5.38 -4.72
N TRP A 77 4.94 5.47 -3.39
CA TRP A 77 3.91 6.09 -2.56
C TRP A 77 3.64 7.54 -2.99
N SER A 78 4.66 8.39 -3.06
CA SER A 78 4.47 9.83 -3.33
C SER A 78 3.76 10.08 -4.66
N ASN A 79 4.13 9.32 -5.68
CA ASN A 79 3.47 9.34 -6.98
C ASN A 79 2.01 8.87 -6.91
N ALA A 80 1.74 7.79 -6.17
CA ALA A 80 0.40 7.25 -6.03
C ALA A 80 -0.49 8.17 -5.19
N ASP A 81 0.02 8.73 -4.11
CA ASP A 81 -0.73 9.59 -3.18
C ASP A 81 -0.88 11.03 -3.69
N GLY A 82 -0.05 11.44 -4.64
CA GLY A 82 -0.08 12.80 -5.17
C GLY A 82 0.71 13.80 -4.32
N ASP A 83 1.75 13.33 -3.64
CA ASP A 83 2.67 14.15 -2.85
C ASP A 83 3.64 14.90 -3.78
N VAL A 84 3.11 15.91 -4.48
CA VAL A 84 3.85 16.67 -5.50
C VAL A 84 5.11 17.29 -4.88
N GLY A 85 6.28 16.89 -5.40
CA GLY A 85 7.58 17.39 -4.96
C GLY A 85 8.17 16.70 -3.72
N ALA A 86 7.48 15.73 -3.13
CA ALA A 86 8.05 14.88 -2.08
C ALA A 86 9.10 13.93 -2.66
N ALA A 87 9.87 13.29 -1.77
CA ALA A 87 10.80 12.23 -2.17
C ALA A 87 10.04 11.11 -2.91
N GLY A 88 10.60 10.61 -4.01
CA GLY A 88 9.94 9.60 -4.85
C GLY A 88 8.93 10.13 -5.86
N TRP A 89 8.57 11.43 -5.82
CA TRP A 89 7.77 12.05 -6.88
C TRP A 89 8.59 12.22 -8.17
N THR A 90 8.05 11.74 -9.30
CA THR A 90 8.77 11.70 -10.60
C THR A 90 7.97 12.31 -11.75
N ASN A 91 6.78 12.84 -11.50
CA ASN A 91 5.84 13.27 -12.54
C ASN A 91 5.93 14.76 -12.93
N GLY A 92 6.95 15.48 -12.45
CA GLY A 92 7.12 16.92 -12.70
C GLY A 92 6.11 17.79 -11.95
N THR A 93 6.12 19.10 -12.20
CA THR A 93 5.28 20.08 -11.46
C THR A 93 4.13 20.66 -12.28
N ALA A 94 4.00 20.28 -13.55
CA ALA A 94 2.94 20.78 -14.43
C ALA A 94 1.59 20.15 -14.06
N PRO A 95 0.59 20.93 -13.61
CA PRO A 95 -0.72 20.38 -13.27
C PRO A 95 -1.38 19.69 -14.46
N GLY A 96 -2.05 18.57 -14.20
CA GLY A 96 -2.73 17.79 -15.24
C GLY A 96 -1.82 16.84 -16.03
N VAL A 97 -0.51 16.82 -15.76
CA VAL A 97 0.45 15.96 -16.46
C VAL A 97 1.11 14.99 -15.49
N CYS A 98 0.91 13.70 -15.71
CA CYS A 98 1.73 12.66 -15.10
C CYS A 98 2.86 12.29 -16.08
N ALA A 99 4.00 12.98 -15.97
CA ALA A 99 5.06 12.93 -16.98
C ALA A 99 5.95 11.68 -16.92
N ASP A 100 5.94 10.91 -15.82
CA ASP A 100 6.76 9.71 -15.70
C ASP A 100 6.29 8.65 -16.71
N PRO A 101 7.16 8.12 -17.59
CA PRO A 101 6.79 7.09 -18.56
C PRO A 101 6.27 5.78 -17.91
N ASN A 102 6.56 5.57 -16.63
CA ASN A 102 6.09 4.44 -15.83
C ASN A 102 4.77 4.73 -15.07
N SER A 103 4.19 5.92 -15.19
CA SER A 103 2.86 6.21 -14.66
C SER A 103 1.80 5.30 -15.31
N ALA A 104 0.83 4.87 -14.49
CA ALA A 104 -0.30 4.06 -14.92
C ALA A 104 -1.10 4.78 -16.01
N PRO A 105 -1.76 4.05 -16.93
CA PRO A 105 -2.55 4.66 -18.00
C PRO A 105 -3.75 5.44 -17.43
N ASN A 106 -4.06 6.57 -18.08
CA ASN A 106 -5.15 7.49 -17.71
C ASN A 106 -5.13 7.91 -16.23
N PRO A 107 -3.98 8.35 -15.69
CA PRO A 107 -3.91 8.82 -14.32
C PRO A 107 -4.60 10.19 -14.19
N VAL A 108 -5.02 10.54 -12.97
CA VAL A 108 -5.62 11.84 -12.67
C VAL A 108 -4.67 12.60 -11.78
N TRP A 109 -4.01 13.63 -12.32
CA TRP A 109 -3.10 14.46 -11.54
C TRP A 109 -3.81 15.06 -10.30
N PRO A 110 -3.18 15.08 -9.11
CA PRO A 110 -1.79 14.72 -8.84
C PRO A 110 -1.54 13.22 -8.61
N TYR A 111 -2.56 12.37 -8.69
CA TYR A 111 -2.44 10.94 -8.47
C TYR A 111 -1.89 10.24 -9.71
N CYS A 112 -0.56 10.10 -9.73
CA CYS A 112 0.23 9.57 -10.83
C CYS A 112 0.90 8.24 -10.45
N PRO A 113 0.16 7.20 -10.01
CA PRO A 113 0.76 5.96 -9.53
C PRO A 113 1.57 5.27 -10.62
N ASN A 114 2.66 4.63 -10.23
CA ASN A 114 3.39 3.73 -11.13
C ASN A 114 2.48 2.57 -11.60
N LYS A 115 2.67 2.08 -12.83
CA LYS A 115 1.94 0.93 -13.41
C LYS A 115 1.91 -0.30 -12.51
N VAL A 116 2.96 -0.51 -11.71
CA VAL A 116 3.10 -1.68 -10.82
C VAL A 116 2.93 -1.34 -9.34
N PHE A 117 2.44 -0.13 -9.00
CA PHE A 117 2.12 0.22 -7.62
C PHE A 117 1.06 -0.73 -7.05
N GLN A 118 1.32 -1.24 -5.84
CA GLN A 118 0.46 -2.23 -5.20
C GLN A 118 -0.43 -1.56 -4.15
N PHE A 119 -1.58 -1.04 -4.59
CA PHE A 119 -2.56 -0.32 -3.74
C PHE A 119 -3.03 -1.14 -2.54
N HIS A 120 -3.25 -2.43 -2.73
CA HIS A 120 -3.74 -3.34 -1.69
C HIS A 120 -2.63 -3.88 -0.78
N HIS A 121 -1.38 -3.48 -0.99
CA HIS A 121 -0.26 -3.80 -0.10
C HIS A 121 0.00 -2.69 0.94
N GLN A 122 -0.90 -1.71 1.07
CA GLN A 122 -0.75 -0.54 1.94
C GLN A 122 -1.65 -0.69 3.19
N PRO A 123 -1.25 -1.51 4.19
CA PRO A 123 -2.16 -2.00 5.24
C PRO A 123 -2.75 -0.87 6.09
N PHE A 124 -1.95 0.12 6.45
CA PHE A 124 -2.40 1.26 7.26
C PHE A 124 -3.41 2.14 6.52
N ASN A 125 -3.38 2.17 5.18
CA ASN A 125 -4.30 2.96 4.36
C ASN A 125 -5.76 2.43 4.38
N TYR A 126 -6.01 1.29 5.05
CA TYR A 126 -7.35 0.78 5.33
C TYR A 126 -7.96 1.34 6.61
N TYR A 127 -7.20 2.04 7.45
CA TYR A 127 -7.63 2.46 8.79
C TYR A 127 -7.91 3.96 8.85
N SER A 128 -8.96 4.35 9.59
CA SER A 128 -9.42 5.74 9.68
C SER A 128 -8.36 6.70 10.24
N ASN A 129 -7.49 6.21 11.14
CA ASN A 129 -6.41 7.00 11.74
C ASN A 129 -5.32 7.43 10.75
N TYR A 130 -5.33 6.89 9.53
CA TYR A 130 -4.35 7.16 8.48
C TYR A 130 -4.98 7.77 7.23
N ALA A 131 -6.24 8.19 7.32
CA ALA A 131 -6.93 8.90 6.25
C ALA A 131 -6.21 10.22 5.89
N PRO A 132 -6.33 10.72 4.65
CA PRO A 132 -5.82 12.04 4.29
C PRO A 132 -6.27 13.12 5.28
N GLY A 133 -5.31 13.93 5.74
CA GLY A 133 -5.52 14.99 6.73
C GLY A 133 -5.50 14.56 8.20
N THR A 134 -5.35 13.27 8.50
CA THR A 134 -5.15 12.78 9.87
C THR A 134 -3.67 12.79 10.26
N PRO A 135 -3.33 12.89 11.56
CA PRO A 135 -1.94 12.83 12.01
C PRO A 135 -1.23 11.52 11.61
N GLY A 136 -1.93 10.39 11.62
CA GLY A 136 -1.33 9.10 11.24
C GLY A 136 -0.83 9.10 9.79
N ARG A 137 -1.35 9.95 8.92
CA ARG A 137 -0.96 10.03 7.51
C ARG A 137 0.53 10.27 7.31
N SER A 138 1.18 11.04 8.18
CA SER A 138 2.61 11.36 8.06
C SER A 138 3.55 10.16 8.26
N HIS A 139 3.02 9.01 8.68
CA HIS A 139 3.77 7.76 8.80
C HIS A 139 3.75 6.92 7.50
N LEU A 140 2.92 7.28 6.51
CA LEU A 140 2.87 6.60 5.22
C LEU A 140 3.72 7.39 4.23
N ARG A 141 4.86 6.82 3.86
CA ARG A 141 5.96 7.52 3.19
C ARG A 141 6.43 6.76 1.96
N ASP A 142 7.13 7.45 1.08
CA ASP A 142 7.79 6.80 -0.05
C ASP A 142 9.08 6.09 0.38
N GLU A 143 9.40 4.96 -0.25
CA GLU A 143 10.66 4.25 -0.03
C GLU A 143 11.90 5.13 -0.23
N GLN A 144 11.82 6.16 -1.08
CA GLN A 144 12.92 7.10 -1.23
C GLN A 144 13.21 7.91 0.04
N GLU A 145 12.23 8.12 0.92
CA GLU A 145 12.47 8.75 2.23
C GLU A 145 13.29 7.82 3.13
N PHE A 146 13.06 6.51 3.08
CA PHE A 146 13.88 5.53 3.80
C PHE A 146 15.32 5.57 3.29
N VAL A 147 15.51 5.54 1.96
CA VAL A 147 16.84 5.61 1.34
C VAL A 147 17.56 6.91 1.72
N GLN A 148 16.87 8.04 1.76
CA GLN A 148 17.44 9.31 2.23
C GLN A 148 17.83 9.28 3.71
N ALA A 149 17.01 8.66 4.57
CA ALA A 149 17.31 8.50 5.99
C ALA A 149 18.55 7.62 6.20
N VAL A 150 18.68 6.51 5.47
CA VAL A 150 19.87 5.66 5.49
C VAL A 150 21.10 6.44 5.03
N ASN A 151 21.04 7.09 3.87
CA ASN A 151 22.19 7.79 3.28
C ASN A 151 22.64 9.02 4.07
N SER A 152 21.74 9.64 4.84
CA SER A 152 22.07 10.76 5.72
C SER A 152 22.52 10.31 7.11
N SER A 153 22.41 9.03 7.44
CA SER A 153 22.87 8.48 8.72
C SER A 153 24.40 8.38 8.75
N SER A 154 24.98 8.80 9.86
CA SER A 154 26.43 8.78 10.11
C SER A 154 26.67 8.53 11.60
N SER A 155 27.47 9.32 12.31
CA SER A 155 27.56 9.21 13.78
C SER A 155 26.22 9.37 14.53
N GLN A 156 25.17 9.84 13.85
CA GLN A 156 23.78 9.84 14.29
C GLN A 156 22.93 9.04 13.30
N CYS A 157 22.11 8.13 13.83
CA CYS A 157 21.14 7.35 13.04
C CYS A 157 19.87 8.17 12.81
N ASN A 158 19.47 8.32 11.55
CA ASN A 158 18.25 9.03 11.13
C ASN A 158 17.09 8.08 10.79
N LEU A 159 17.29 6.76 10.90
CA LEU A 159 16.22 5.79 10.69
C LEU A 159 15.21 5.84 11.84
N ASP A 160 13.95 5.60 11.50
CA ASP A 160 12.93 5.33 12.51
C ASP A 160 13.25 4.05 13.27
N SER A 161 12.87 4.00 14.55
CA SER A 161 13.08 2.84 15.42
C SER A 161 12.38 1.60 14.86
N VAL A 162 11.23 1.78 14.19
CA VAL A 162 10.51 0.72 13.48
C VAL A 162 10.24 1.18 12.04
N SER A 163 10.95 0.58 11.08
CA SER A 163 10.76 0.86 9.65
C SER A 163 10.17 -0.36 8.93
N PHE A 164 8.99 -0.20 8.34
CA PHE A 164 8.43 -1.20 7.43
C PHE A 164 8.72 -0.78 5.99
N VAL A 165 9.39 -1.63 5.20
CA VAL A 165 9.72 -1.32 3.80
C VAL A 165 8.96 -2.27 2.88
N LYS A 166 8.17 -1.72 1.95
CA LYS A 166 7.48 -2.45 0.90
C LYS A 166 7.94 -1.96 -0.46
N PRO A 167 8.82 -2.72 -1.14
CA PRO A 167 9.30 -2.34 -2.47
C PRO A 167 8.18 -2.24 -3.48
N ILE A 168 8.42 -1.43 -4.52
CA ILE A 168 7.54 -1.32 -5.68
C ILE A 168 7.29 -2.70 -6.31
N GLY A 169 6.21 -2.86 -7.08
CA GLY A 169 5.80 -4.14 -7.66
C GLY A 169 6.94 -4.93 -8.33
N LEU A 170 7.83 -4.27 -9.08
CA LEU A 170 8.91 -4.96 -9.78
C LEU A 170 9.96 -5.58 -8.84
N GLU A 171 10.02 -5.20 -7.57
CA GLU A 171 11.09 -5.56 -6.63
C GLU A 171 10.58 -6.39 -5.45
N ASN A 172 9.35 -6.93 -5.54
CA ASN A 172 8.69 -7.56 -4.39
C ASN A 172 8.48 -9.08 -4.49
N GLU A 173 9.16 -9.74 -5.42
CA GLU A 173 9.15 -11.19 -5.67
C GLU A 173 7.78 -11.86 -5.94
N HIS A 174 6.72 -11.08 -6.09
CA HIS A 174 5.41 -11.64 -6.43
C HIS A 174 5.46 -12.48 -7.73
N PRO A 175 5.04 -13.76 -7.69
CA PRO A 175 5.00 -14.60 -8.88
C PRO A 175 4.20 -13.97 -10.02
N GLY A 176 4.70 -14.08 -11.24
CA GLY A 176 4.01 -13.67 -12.46
C GLY A 176 4.44 -12.32 -13.04
N TYR A 177 4.87 -11.34 -12.23
CA TYR A 177 5.30 -10.02 -12.74
C TYR A 177 6.66 -9.54 -12.24
N THR A 178 7.30 -10.27 -11.33
CA THR A 178 8.68 -10.02 -10.90
C THR A 178 9.46 -11.35 -10.82
N SER A 179 10.74 -11.27 -10.47
CA SER A 179 11.66 -12.41 -10.32
C SER A 179 12.32 -12.37 -8.94
N GLU A 180 12.71 -13.55 -8.46
CA GLU A 180 13.52 -13.69 -7.24
C GLU A 180 14.79 -12.84 -7.35
N SER A 181 15.55 -12.96 -8.44
CA SER A 181 16.80 -12.21 -8.60
C SER A 181 16.65 -10.70 -8.42
N ARG A 182 15.58 -10.10 -8.96
CA ARG A 182 15.35 -8.66 -8.87
C ARG A 182 14.95 -8.24 -7.45
N GLY A 183 14.10 -9.03 -6.79
CA GLY A 183 13.74 -8.77 -5.40
C GLY A 183 14.93 -8.96 -4.45
N SER A 184 15.69 -10.04 -4.62
CA SER A 184 16.92 -10.33 -3.89
C SER A 184 17.98 -9.25 -4.08
N ASP A 185 18.18 -8.76 -5.30
CA ASP A 185 19.13 -7.66 -5.58
C ASP A 185 18.73 -6.39 -4.80
N HIS A 186 17.43 -6.04 -4.78
CA HIS A 186 16.93 -4.90 -4.02
C HIS A 186 17.07 -5.09 -2.51
N LEU A 187 16.73 -6.28 -2.00
CA LEU A 187 16.92 -6.62 -0.59
C LEU A 187 18.38 -6.49 -0.17
N VAL A 188 19.31 -7.03 -0.96
CA VAL A 188 20.75 -6.92 -0.70
C VAL A 188 21.19 -5.46 -0.69
N GLN A 189 20.71 -4.64 -1.63
CA GLN A 189 21.03 -3.21 -1.67
C GLN A 189 20.54 -2.48 -0.42
N LEU A 190 19.31 -2.75 0.04
CA LEU A 190 18.78 -2.18 1.29
C LEU A 190 19.64 -2.59 2.49
N LEU A 191 19.95 -3.87 2.63
CA LEU A 191 20.77 -4.39 3.73
C LEU A 191 22.18 -3.80 3.74
N GLN A 192 22.83 -3.73 2.57
CA GLN A 192 24.15 -3.13 2.43
C GLN A 192 24.14 -1.64 2.75
N SER A 193 23.09 -0.93 2.34
CA SER A 193 22.95 0.50 2.64
C SER A 193 22.80 0.72 4.15
N ILE A 194 22.02 -0.11 4.84
CA ILE A 194 21.88 -0.05 6.31
C ILE A 194 23.20 -0.41 6.99
N GLN A 195 23.88 -1.48 6.57
CA GLN A 195 25.15 -1.91 7.16
C GLN A 195 26.29 -0.91 6.91
N GLY A 196 26.24 -0.18 5.81
CA GLY A 196 27.20 0.88 5.47
C GLY A 196 26.86 2.24 6.08
N SER A 197 25.65 2.40 6.61
CA SER A 197 25.23 3.59 7.34
C SER A 197 25.59 3.45 8.81
N ALA A 198 26.23 4.49 9.38
CA ALA A 198 26.54 4.64 10.81
C ALA A 198 27.29 3.46 11.47
#